data_AF-E3HCN9-F1
#
_entry.id   AF-E3HCN9-F1
#
_cell.length_a   1.000
_cell.length_b   1.000
_cell.length_c   1.000
_cell.angle_alpha   90.00
_cell.angle_beta   90.00
_cell.angle_gamma   90.00
#
_symmetry.space_group_name_H-M   'P 1'
#
loop_
_entity.id
_entity.type
_entity.pdbx_description
1 polymer ?
#
loop_
_entity_poly.entity_id
_entity_poly.type
_entity_poly.pdbx_seq_one_letter_code
_entity_poly.pdbx_strand_id
1 'polypeptide(L)'
;MLFGERFRINITENFDGVDLVVSGVPGGIDITAVDFGKDLARREMEGVTLDPEEEIDVVSGIIDEKTTGEDIKFEYKKGDIFSAVILAGVLAKKLVKGSIEGKTIDIGGISTNEKNSEYIKIGIQKMIMTKDSFGGTVECSLPAEVDMNLIKADLSKLLFSTVLEIEAIQFGMGIKSTKVTALTAQSYPNRVQVTFSPNKELKYPCIAAVMDVFIEAASAIVIAEKSIN
;
A
#
# COMPACT_ATOMS: atom_id res chain seq x y z
N MET A 1 8.57 13.09 -3.99
CA MET A 1 8.63 12.42 -2.67
C MET A 1 9.90 11.59 -2.57
N LEU A 2 10.63 11.69 -1.45
CA LEU A 2 11.83 10.89 -1.18
C LEU A 2 11.66 10.12 0.13
N PHE A 3 11.96 8.83 0.13
CA PHE A 3 11.93 7.98 1.32
C PHE A 3 13.08 6.96 1.31
N GLY A 4 13.62 6.65 2.50
CA GLY A 4 14.65 5.64 2.71
C GLY A 4 16.08 6.11 2.43
N GLU A 5 17.05 5.36 2.94
CA GLU A 5 18.48 5.56 2.70
C GLU A 5 19.12 4.35 2.00
N ARG A 6 18.72 3.13 2.39
CA ARG A 6 19.26 1.86 1.84
C ARG A 6 18.37 1.29 0.74
N PHE A 7 17.11 1.02 1.04
CA PHE A 7 16.03 0.84 0.07
C PHE A 7 15.36 2.19 -0.12
N ARG A 8 15.83 2.95 -1.12
CA ARG A 8 15.42 4.33 -1.31
C ARG A 8 14.49 4.45 -2.50
N ILE A 9 13.40 5.18 -2.32
CA ILE A 9 12.46 5.54 -3.40
C ILE A 9 12.50 7.06 -3.61
N ASN A 10 12.60 7.48 -4.86
CA ASN A 10 12.46 8.87 -5.26
C ASN A 10 11.39 8.97 -6.35
N ILE A 11 10.30 9.65 -6.03
CA ILE A 11 9.15 9.83 -6.91
C ILE A 11 9.09 11.30 -7.33
N THR A 12 9.03 11.56 -8.62
CA THR A 12 8.86 12.90 -9.18
C THR A 12 7.56 12.94 -9.97
N GLU A 13 6.66 13.86 -9.63
CA GLU A 13 5.46 14.09 -10.43
C GLU A 13 5.81 14.91 -11.67
N ASN A 14 5.35 14.44 -12.81
CA ASN A 14 5.55 15.05 -14.11
C ASN A 14 4.20 15.48 -14.69
N PHE A 15 4.23 16.18 -15.83
CA PHE A 15 3.01 16.69 -16.44
C PHE A 15 1.98 15.59 -16.81
N ASP A 16 2.45 14.40 -17.16
CA ASP A 16 1.60 13.30 -17.66
C ASP A 16 1.76 12.00 -16.87
N GLY A 17 2.17 12.07 -15.60
CA GLY A 17 2.37 10.88 -14.77
C GLY A 17 3.43 11.06 -13.69
N VAL A 18 4.16 9.99 -13.38
CA VAL A 18 5.20 9.97 -12.35
C VAL A 18 6.45 9.23 -12.79
N ASP A 19 7.62 9.77 -12.45
CA ASP A 19 8.88 9.04 -12.53
C ASP A 19 9.19 8.45 -11.17
N LEU A 20 9.67 7.20 -11.16
CA LEU A 20 10.11 6.51 -9.96
C LEU A 20 11.54 6.01 -10.14
N VAL A 21 12.39 6.33 -9.18
CA VAL A 21 13.72 5.72 -9.03
C VAL A 21 13.74 4.90 -7.75
N VAL A 22 14.09 3.62 -7.86
CA VAL A 22 14.27 2.70 -6.73
C VAL A 22 15.75 2.31 -6.64
N SER A 23 16.40 2.66 -5.54
CA SER A 23 17.80 2.32 -5.24
C SER A 23 17.87 1.23 -4.17
N GLY A 24 18.96 0.44 -4.21
CA GLY A 24 19.27 -0.55 -3.18
C GLY A 24 18.63 -1.91 -3.38
N VAL A 25 18.06 -2.18 -4.56
CA VAL A 25 17.59 -3.52 -4.92
C VAL A 25 18.80 -4.38 -5.32
N PRO A 26 19.11 -5.49 -4.63
CA PRO A 26 20.20 -6.38 -5.03
C PRO A 26 20.01 -6.93 -6.44
N GLY A 27 21.12 -7.22 -7.14
CA GLY A 27 21.08 -7.85 -8.46
C GLY A 27 20.71 -9.33 -8.42
N GLY A 28 20.11 -9.82 -9.50
CA GLY A 28 19.77 -11.23 -9.72
C GLY A 28 18.39 -11.67 -9.21
N ILE A 29 17.55 -10.74 -8.77
CA ILE A 29 16.19 -11.02 -8.28
C ILE A 29 15.24 -11.12 -9.46
N ASP A 30 14.47 -12.20 -9.51
CA ASP A 30 13.45 -12.42 -10.56
C ASP A 30 12.27 -11.45 -10.39
N ILE A 31 12.02 -10.68 -11.45
CA ILE A 31 10.96 -9.68 -11.51
C ILE A 31 10.43 -9.53 -12.94
N THR A 32 9.12 -9.69 -13.10
CA THR A 32 8.43 -9.67 -14.40
C THR A 32 7.41 -8.54 -14.46
N ALA A 33 7.01 -8.14 -15.68
CA ALA A 33 5.91 -7.19 -15.87
C ALA A 33 4.59 -7.66 -15.19
N VAL A 34 4.38 -8.97 -15.13
CA VAL A 34 3.20 -9.59 -14.49
C VAL A 34 3.17 -9.34 -12.98
N ASP A 35 4.34 -9.30 -12.32
CA ASP A 35 4.41 -8.99 -10.89
C ASP A 35 3.85 -7.59 -10.59
N PHE A 36 4.20 -6.60 -11.42
CA PHE A 36 3.70 -5.23 -11.28
C PHE A 36 2.22 -5.12 -11.62
N GLY A 37 1.79 -5.70 -12.75
CA GLY A 37 0.40 -5.63 -13.20
C GLY A 37 -0.59 -6.26 -12.21
N LYS A 38 -0.20 -7.34 -11.52
CA LYS A 38 -1.03 -7.99 -10.49
C LYS A 38 -1.39 -7.06 -9.34
N ASP A 39 -0.40 -6.33 -8.81
CA ASP A 39 -0.63 -5.43 -7.69
C ASP A 39 -1.35 -4.15 -8.14
N LEU A 40 -1.01 -3.61 -9.30
CA LEU A 40 -1.67 -2.41 -9.82
C LEU A 40 -3.16 -2.63 -10.14
N ALA A 41 -3.53 -3.80 -10.65
CA ALA A 41 -4.92 -4.16 -10.94
C ALA A 41 -5.81 -4.21 -9.69
N ARG A 42 -5.23 -4.33 -8.48
CA ARG A 42 -5.99 -4.31 -7.22
C ARG A 42 -6.51 -2.92 -6.83
N ARG A 43 -6.15 -1.88 -7.59
CA ARG A 43 -6.65 -0.51 -7.39
C ARG A 43 -8.04 -0.28 -8.01
N GLU A 44 -8.69 -1.33 -8.52
CA GLU A 44 -10.04 -1.24 -9.09
C GLU A 44 -11.12 -1.55 -8.07
N MET A 45 -12.27 -0.89 -8.20
CA MET A 45 -13.48 -1.22 -7.47
C MET A 45 -14.72 -0.80 -8.26
N GLU A 46 -15.90 -1.16 -7.76
CA GLU A 46 -17.15 -0.67 -8.36
C GLU A 46 -17.18 0.87 -8.34
N GLY A 47 -17.32 1.48 -9.52
CA GLY A 47 -17.27 2.93 -9.71
C GLY A 47 -15.87 3.52 -9.95
N VAL A 48 -14.80 2.71 -9.89
CA VAL A 48 -13.42 3.16 -10.14
C VAL A 48 -12.68 2.12 -10.97
N THR A 49 -12.31 2.50 -12.19
CA THR A 49 -11.47 1.70 -13.08
C THR A 49 -10.10 2.34 -13.22
N LEU A 50 -9.08 1.54 -13.54
CA LEU A 50 -7.80 2.10 -13.95
C LEU A 50 -7.95 2.95 -15.22
N ASP A 51 -7.09 3.95 -15.35
CA ASP A 51 -7.02 4.71 -16.60
C ASP A 51 -6.42 3.77 -17.68
N PRO A 52 -7.14 3.49 -18.78
CA PRO A 52 -6.65 2.60 -19.82
C PRO A 52 -5.42 3.13 -20.57
N GLU A 53 -5.08 4.41 -20.39
CA GLU A 53 -3.86 5.03 -20.92
C GLU A 53 -2.65 4.92 -19.96
N GLU A 54 -2.82 4.28 -18.78
CA GLU A 54 -1.71 3.96 -17.90
C GLU A 54 -0.68 3.05 -18.59
N GLU A 55 0.59 3.48 -18.59
CA GLU A 55 1.69 2.77 -19.24
C GLU A 55 2.94 2.86 -18.36
N ILE A 56 3.63 1.72 -18.19
CA ILE A 56 4.80 1.61 -17.32
C ILE A 56 5.98 1.17 -18.17
N ASP A 57 6.98 2.05 -18.23
CA ASP A 57 8.24 1.79 -18.90
C ASP A 57 9.36 1.62 -17.87
N VAL A 58 10.07 0.50 -17.96
CA VAL A 58 11.31 0.30 -17.20
C VAL A 58 12.47 0.84 -18.01
N VAL A 59 12.99 2.00 -17.63
CA VAL A 59 14.07 2.70 -18.32
C VAL A 59 15.44 2.06 -18.04
N SER A 60 15.65 1.58 -16.81
CA SER A 60 16.91 0.92 -16.42
C SER A 60 16.74 0.02 -15.19
N GLY A 61 17.74 -0.82 -14.93
CA GLY A 61 17.87 -1.59 -13.68
C GLY A 61 17.21 -2.99 -13.69
N ILE A 62 16.53 -3.36 -14.77
CA ILE A 62 16.01 -4.72 -15.02
C ILE A 62 16.43 -5.16 -16.42
N ILE A 63 17.04 -6.34 -16.52
CA ILE A 63 17.46 -6.98 -17.78
C ILE A 63 17.10 -8.46 -17.68
N ASP A 64 16.50 -9.02 -18.74
CA ASP A 64 16.09 -10.44 -18.81
C ASP A 64 15.28 -10.88 -17.57
N GLU A 65 14.30 -10.07 -17.17
CA GLU A 65 13.43 -10.28 -16.00
C GLU A 65 14.18 -10.41 -14.67
N LYS A 66 15.40 -9.86 -14.59
CA LYS A 66 16.23 -9.85 -13.39
C LYS A 66 16.70 -8.44 -13.06
N THR A 67 16.73 -8.12 -11.76
CA THR A 67 17.33 -6.88 -11.28
C THR A 67 18.85 -6.86 -11.53
N THR A 68 19.42 -5.69 -11.86
CA THR A 68 20.86 -5.59 -12.14
C THR A 68 21.71 -5.27 -10.90
N GLY A 69 21.09 -4.72 -9.84
CA GLY A 69 21.79 -4.17 -8.68
C GLY A 69 22.04 -2.66 -8.77
N GLU A 70 21.78 -2.05 -9.93
CA GLU A 70 21.80 -0.61 -10.13
C GLU A 70 20.44 0.02 -9.81
N ASP A 71 20.35 1.35 -9.88
CA ASP A 71 19.09 2.07 -9.74
C ASP A 71 18.08 1.64 -10.81
N ILE A 72 16.91 1.22 -10.36
CA ILE A 72 15.78 0.88 -11.23
C ILE A 72 14.97 2.14 -11.48
N LYS A 73 14.79 2.49 -12.75
CA LYS A 73 14.06 3.69 -13.16
C LYS A 73 12.81 3.30 -13.90
N PHE A 74 11.70 3.87 -13.49
CA PHE A 74 10.39 3.74 -14.12
C PHE A 74 9.94 5.10 -14.60
N GLU A 75 9.38 5.12 -15.80
CA GLU A 75 8.48 6.18 -16.27
C GLU A 75 7.07 5.59 -16.25
N TYR A 76 6.17 6.20 -15.48
CA TYR A 76 4.79 5.75 -15.37
C TYR A 76 3.84 6.84 -15.85
N LYS A 77 3.43 6.71 -17.11
CA LYS A 77 2.47 7.61 -17.75
C LYS A 77 1.07 7.38 -17.18
N LYS A 78 0.35 8.47 -16.91
CA LYS A 78 -0.94 8.53 -16.18
C LYS A 78 -0.95 7.90 -14.78
N GLY A 79 0.20 7.42 -14.31
CA GLY A 79 0.37 6.95 -12.95
C GLY A 79 0.34 8.09 -11.94
N ASP A 80 0.04 7.75 -10.70
CA ASP A 80 0.09 8.65 -9.55
C ASP A 80 1.09 8.18 -8.49
N ILE A 81 1.27 8.97 -7.45
CA ILE A 81 2.19 8.67 -6.35
C ILE A 81 1.87 7.32 -5.67
N PHE A 82 0.59 6.93 -5.58
CA PHE A 82 0.19 5.65 -4.97
C PHE A 82 0.66 4.49 -5.83
N SER A 83 0.49 4.63 -7.15
CA SER A 83 0.89 3.63 -8.13
C SER A 83 2.41 3.47 -8.18
N ALA A 84 3.17 4.57 -8.08
CA ALA A 84 4.63 4.52 -7.93
C ALA A 84 5.07 3.83 -6.62
N VAL A 85 4.41 4.10 -5.49
CA VAL A 85 4.69 3.38 -4.23
C VAL A 85 4.39 1.88 -4.39
N ILE A 86 3.33 1.51 -5.10
CA ILE A 86 3.01 0.11 -5.38
C ILE A 86 4.11 -0.56 -6.23
N LEU A 87 4.60 0.08 -7.29
CA LEU A 87 5.72 -0.43 -8.10
C LEU A 87 6.96 -0.69 -7.25
N ALA A 88 7.36 0.27 -6.41
CA ALA A 88 8.47 0.09 -5.49
C ALA A 88 8.19 -1.01 -4.45
N GLY A 89 6.94 -1.12 -4.01
CA GLY A 89 6.47 -2.17 -3.10
C GLY A 89 6.61 -3.56 -3.68
N VAL A 90 6.32 -3.76 -4.97
CA VAL A 90 6.50 -5.06 -5.64
C VAL A 90 7.97 -5.50 -5.57
N LEU A 91 8.91 -4.59 -5.82
CA LEU A 91 10.34 -4.86 -5.66
C LEU A 91 10.70 -5.15 -4.20
N ALA A 92 10.21 -4.33 -3.26
CA ALA A 92 10.47 -4.50 -1.83
C ALA A 92 9.94 -5.84 -1.30
N LYS A 93 8.75 -6.28 -1.74
CA LYS A 93 8.16 -7.58 -1.36
C LYS A 93 9.07 -8.75 -1.72
N LYS A 94 9.87 -8.67 -2.79
CA LYS A 94 10.86 -9.71 -3.15
C LYS A 94 12.01 -9.83 -2.14
N LEU A 95 12.24 -8.79 -1.33
CA LEU A 95 13.30 -8.74 -0.30
C LEU A 95 12.81 -9.15 1.09
N VAL A 96 11.50 -9.13 1.32
CA VAL A 96 10.90 -9.45 2.62
C VAL A 96 10.72 -10.96 2.76
N LYS A 97 11.13 -11.51 3.90
CA LYS A 97 10.84 -12.90 4.27
C LYS A 97 9.46 -13.00 4.90
N GLY A 98 8.60 -13.84 4.33
CA GLY A 98 7.21 -14.04 4.78
C GLY A 98 6.20 -13.21 3.99
N SER A 99 4.91 -13.38 4.30
CA SER A 99 3.84 -12.68 3.58
C SER A 99 3.49 -11.33 4.23
N ILE A 100 3.15 -10.38 3.36
CA ILE A 100 2.54 -9.10 3.73
C ILE A 100 1.17 -9.11 3.05
N GLU A 101 0.10 -9.06 3.84
CA GLU A 101 -1.27 -9.26 3.35
C GLU A 101 -2.18 -8.16 3.86
N GLY A 102 -2.63 -7.32 2.94
CA GLY A 102 -3.59 -6.24 3.13
C GLY A 102 -5.01 -6.72 2.91
N LYS A 103 -5.94 -6.19 3.71
CA LYS A 103 -7.36 -6.41 3.54
C LYS A 103 -8.14 -5.21 4.07
N THR A 104 -9.08 -4.70 3.29
CA THR A 104 -10.08 -3.76 3.80
C THR A 104 -10.98 -4.49 4.79
N ILE A 105 -11.03 -4.02 6.04
CA ILE A 105 -11.81 -4.64 7.13
C ILE A 105 -13.11 -3.88 7.45
N ASP A 106 -13.21 -2.63 7.00
CA ASP A 106 -14.36 -1.75 7.21
C ASP A 106 -14.56 -0.81 6.02
N ILE A 107 -15.81 -0.64 5.58
CA ILE A 107 -16.24 0.36 4.59
C ILE A 107 -17.46 1.07 5.14
N GLY A 108 -17.37 2.39 5.36
CA GLY A 108 -18.49 3.19 5.86
C GLY A 108 -19.03 2.75 7.22
N GLY A 109 -18.19 2.13 8.08
CA GLY A 109 -18.61 1.57 9.36
C GLY A 109 -19.22 0.16 9.27
N ILE A 110 -19.20 -0.46 8.09
CA ILE A 110 -19.66 -1.83 7.86
C ILE A 110 -18.44 -2.74 7.68
N SER A 111 -18.30 -3.74 8.54
CA SER A 111 -17.23 -4.73 8.41
C SER A 111 -17.36 -5.57 7.13
N THR A 112 -16.24 -5.86 6.46
CA THR A 112 -16.17 -6.52 5.14
C THR A 112 -16.27 -8.04 5.16
N ASN A 113 -16.94 -8.61 6.18
CA ASN A 113 -17.20 -10.05 6.20
C ASN A 113 -18.27 -10.44 5.16
N GLU A 114 -18.31 -11.72 4.78
CA GLU A 114 -19.19 -12.22 3.70
C GLU A 114 -20.67 -11.88 3.89
N LYS A 115 -21.14 -11.88 5.15
CA LYS A 115 -22.55 -11.59 5.49
C LYS A 115 -22.97 -10.15 5.16
N ASN A 116 -22.00 -9.25 5.05
CA ASN A 116 -22.23 -7.83 4.82
C ASN A 116 -21.99 -7.40 3.36
N SER A 117 -21.59 -8.31 2.48
CA SER A 117 -21.23 -8.02 1.08
C SER A 117 -22.31 -7.23 0.33
N GLU A 118 -23.57 -7.64 0.46
CA GLU A 118 -24.70 -6.97 -0.21
C GLU A 118 -24.93 -5.55 0.34
N TYR A 119 -24.83 -5.36 1.66
CA TYR A 119 -24.97 -4.04 2.27
C TYR A 119 -23.85 -3.08 1.83
N ILE A 120 -22.63 -3.58 1.74
CA ILE A 120 -21.48 -2.81 1.24
C ILE A 120 -21.72 -2.40 -0.21
N LYS A 121 -22.15 -3.35 -1.06
CA LYS A 121 -22.45 -3.08 -2.46
C LYS A 121 -23.50 -2.00 -2.65
N ILE A 122 -24.63 -2.11 -1.93
CA ILE A 122 -25.68 -1.09 -1.93
C ILE A 122 -25.15 0.26 -1.44
N GLY A 123 -24.31 0.25 -0.39
CA GLY A 123 -23.64 1.45 0.12
C GLY A 123 -22.78 2.14 -0.93
N ILE A 124 -21.89 1.40 -1.59
CA ILE A 124 -21.02 1.91 -2.66
C ILE A 124 -21.85 2.47 -3.82
N GLN A 125 -22.86 1.74 -4.28
CA GLN A 125 -23.77 2.21 -5.33
C GLN A 125 -24.46 3.53 -4.96
N LYS A 126 -24.91 3.65 -3.71
CA LYS A 126 -25.48 4.90 -3.21
C LYS A 126 -24.46 6.04 -3.30
N MET A 127 -23.22 5.84 -2.84
CA MET A 127 -22.16 6.87 -2.90
C MET A 127 -21.87 7.33 -4.33
N ILE A 128 -21.81 6.39 -5.28
CA ILE A 128 -21.65 6.70 -6.71
C ILE A 128 -22.82 7.56 -7.20
N MET A 129 -24.07 7.16 -6.91
CA MET A 129 -25.27 7.88 -7.34
C MET A 129 -25.38 9.29 -6.72
N THR A 130 -24.96 9.44 -5.46
CA THR A 130 -25.07 10.72 -4.73
C THR A 130 -23.84 11.61 -4.88
N LYS A 131 -22.79 11.17 -5.60
CA LYS A 131 -21.48 11.84 -5.66
C LYS A 131 -20.95 12.15 -4.26
N ASP A 132 -20.94 11.13 -3.42
CA ASP A 132 -20.42 11.18 -2.05
C ASP A 132 -19.38 10.07 -1.85
N SER A 133 -18.77 9.97 -0.68
CA SER A 133 -17.80 8.92 -0.39
C SER A 133 -17.85 8.44 1.06
N PHE A 134 -17.42 7.20 1.26
CA PHE A 134 -17.19 6.63 2.58
C PHE A 134 -15.71 6.70 2.96
N GLY A 135 -15.47 6.79 4.26
CA GLY A 135 -14.21 6.34 4.85
C GLY A 135 -14.18 4.82 4.98
N GLY A 136 -13.10 4.31 5.55
CA GLY A 136 -12.96 2.88 5.82
C GLY A 136 -11.65 2.55 6.53
N THR A 137 -11.38 1.27 6.73
CA THR A 137 -10.15 0.83 7.40
C THR A 137 -9.56 -0.38 6.68
N VAL A 138 -8.25 -0.30 6.43
CA VAL A 138 -7.41 -1.38 5.92
C VAL A 138 -6.62 -1.97 7.08
N GLU A 139 -6.55 -3.29 7.14
CA GLU A 139 -5.60 -4.03 7.98
C GLU A 139 -4.55 -4.69 7.10
N CYS A 140 -3.28 -4.56 7.46
CA CYS A 140 -2.19 -5.28 6.82
C CYS A 140 -1.48 -6.13 7.86
N SER A 141 -1.45 -7.45 7.62
CA SER A 141 -0.67 -8.40 8.39
C SER A 141 0.77 -8.41 7.89
N LEU A 142 1.72 -8.49 8.82
CA LEU A 142 3.16 -8.47 8.55
C LEU A 142 3.80 -9.77 9.06
N PRO A 143 4.96 -10.18 8.50
CA PRO A 143 5.65 -11.37 8.97
C PRO A 143 5.97 -11.31 10.46
N ALA A 144 5.86 -12.45 11.15
CA ALA A 144 6.07 -12.54 12.61
C ALA A 144 7.47 -12.10 13.07
N GLU A 145 8.45 -12.16 12.17
CA GLU A 145 9.86 -11.86 12.44
C GLU A 145 10.19 -10.37 12.33
N VAL A 146 9.27 -9.56 11.78
CA VAL A 146 9.44 -8.11 11.69
C VAL A 146 9.46 -7.49 13.08
N ASP A 147 10.54 -6.78 13.42
CA ASP A 147 10.55 -5.94 14.62
C ASP A 147 9.71 -4.68 14.38
N MET A 148 8.50 -4.70 14.92
CA MET A 148 7.55 -3.60 14.83
C MET A 148 8.11 -2.27 15.36
N ASN A 149 9.05 -2.28 16.31
CA ASN A 149 9.61 -1.04 16.85
C ASN A 149 10.52 -0.32 15.86
N LEU A 150 11.14 -1.05 14.93
CA LEU A 150 11.99 -0.47 13.90
C LEU A 150 11.20 0.15 12.74
N ILE A 151 9.97 -0.30 12.50
CA ILE A 151 9.19 0.10 11.32
C ILE A 151 8.08 1.11 11.62
N LYS A 152 7.56 1.16 12.86
CA LYS A 152 6.39 1.99 13.21
C LYS A 152 6.52 3.45 12.80
N ALA A 153 7.65 4.07 13.15
CA ALA A 153 7.87 5.50 12.92
C ALA A 153 7.95 5.82 11.41
N ASP A 154 8.77 5.06 10.68
CA ASP A 154 8.99 5.29 9.25
C ASP A 154 7.78 4.93 8.41
N LEU A 155 7.07 3.85 8.75
CA LEU A 155 5.81 3.51 8.08
C LEU A 155 4.75 4.57 8.35
N SER A 156 4.64 5.07 9.58
CA SER A 156 3.69 6.17 9.87
C SER A 156 4.02 7.42 9.06
N LYS A 157 5.30 7.79 9.00
CA LYS A 157 5.77 8.94 8.22
C LYS A 157 5.45 8.77 6.74
N LEU A 158 5.80 7.61 6.16
CA LEU A 158 5.54 7.28 4.76
C LEU A 158 4.04 7.37 4.44
N LEU A 159 3.18 6.81 5.29
CA LEU A 159 1.74 6.82 5.07
C LEU A 159 1.14 8.22 5.18
N PHE A 160 1.38 8.93 6.29
CA PHE A 160 0.83 10.28 6.49
C PHE A 160 1.39 11.32 5.51
N SER A 161 2.61 11.14 4.98
CA SER A 161 3.16 12.07 3.99
C SER A 161 2.61 11.85 2.58
N THR A 162 2.06 10.66 2.32
CA THR A 162 1.65 10.26 0.96
C THR A 162 0.14 10.38 0.78
N VAL A 163 -0.66 10.02 1.79
CA VAL A 163 -2.13 9.97 1.67
C VAL A 163 -2.78 10.94 2.64
N LEU A 164 -3.55 11.89 2.10
CA LEU A 164 -4.21 12.94 2.88
C LEU A 164 -5.38 12.42 3.71
N GLU A 165 -6.08 11.38 3.25
CA GLU A 165 -7.24 10.80 3.90
C GLU A 165 -6.90 9.97 5.14
N ILE A 166 -5.63 9.67 5.42
CA ILE A 166 -5.28 8.86 6.58
C ILE A 166 -5.50 9.67 7.86
N GLU A 167 -6.40 9.21 8.71
CA GLU A 167 -6.73 9.84 10.00
C GLU A 167 -6.09 9.12 11.19
N ALA A 168 -5.85 7.82 11.06
CA ALA A 168 -5.29 7.02 12.14
C ALA A 168 -4.47 5.84 11.64
N ILE A 169 -3.37 5.56 12.34
CA ILE A 169 -2.53 4.37 12.15
C ILE A 169 -2.40 3.68 13.49
N GLN A 170 -2.73 2.39 13.53
CA GLN A 170 -2.71 1.57 14.74
C GLN A 170 -1.84 0.34 14.51
N PHE A 171 -0.90 0.09 15.41
CA PHE A 171 -0.02 -1.06 15.33
C PHE A 171 -0.39 -2.12 16.36
N GLY A 172 -0.25 -3.38 15.96
CA GLY A 172 -0.59 -4.54 16.79
C GLY A 172 -2.01 -4.47 17.33
N MET A 173 -2.17 -4.42 18.64
CA MET A 173 -3.50 -4.37 19.27
C MET A 173 -4.19 -3.00 19.13
N GLY A 174 -3.46 -1.91 18.86
CA GLY A 174 -4.04 -0.57 18.74
C GLY A 174 -4.88 -0.20 19.97
N ILE A 175 -6.06 0.39 19.74
CA ILE A 175 -6.98 0.76 20.81
C ILE A 175 -7.55 -0.45 21.58
N LYS A 176 -7.50 -1.67 21.01
CA LYS A 176 -7.98 -2.89 21.69
C LYS A 176 -7.12 -3.22 22.91
N SER A 177 -5.90 -2.69 22.98
CA SER A 177 -5.00 -2.85 24.14
C SER A 177 -5.63 -2.35 25.45
N THR A 178 -6.56 -1.40 25.39
CA THR A 178 -7.27 -0.88 26.57
C THR A 178 -8.23 -1.88 27.21
N LYS A 179 -8.54 -2.99 26.52
CA LYS A 179 -9.49 -4.03 26.95
C LYS A 179 -8.84 -5.31 27.43
N VAL A 180 -7.50 -5.34 27.53
CA VAL A 180 -6.75 -6.52 27.99
C VAL A 180 -5.85 -6.18 29.17
N THR A 181 -5.58 -7.19 30.00
CA THR A 181 -4.60 -7.10 31.09
C THR A 181 -3.26 -7.65 30.62
N ALA A 182 -2.17 -7.32 31.32
CA ALA A 182 -0.85 -7.89 31.03
C ALA A 182 -0.84 -9.43 31.04
N LEU A 183 -1.69 -10.07 31.87
CA LEU A 183 -1.82 -11.53 31.94
C LEU A 183 -2.61 -12.13 30.76
N THR A 184 -3.51 -11.36 30.14
CA THR A 184 -4.38 -11.83 29.04
C THR A 184 -3.89 -11.40 27.66
N ALA A 185 -2.92 -10.49 27.60
CA ALA A 185 -2.19 -10.15 26.38
C ALA A 185 -1.25 -11.31 26.00
N GLN A 186 -1.77 -12.29 25.25
CA GLN A 186 -1.01 -13.48 24.84
C GLN A 186 0.19 -13.13 23.94
N SER A 187 -0.05 -12.36 22.87
CA SER A 187 0.97 -11.78 22.00
C SER A 187 0.39 -10.58 21.26
N TYR A 188 1.25 -9.61 20.93
CA TYR A 188 0.87 -8.51 20.07
C TYR A 188 1.03 -8.96 18.62
N PRO A 189 -0.03 -8.90 17.79
CA PRO A 189 0.07 -9.31 16.40
C PRO A 189 0.95 -8.36 15.61
N ASN A 190 1.74 -8.89 14.68
CA ASN A 190 2.46 -8.07 13.70
C ASN A 190 1.48 -7.64 12.62
N ARG A 191 0.81 -6.51 12.87
CA ARG A 191 -0.11 -5.89 11.92
C ARG A 191 -0.12 -4.38 12.06
N VAL A 192 -0.60 -3.72 11.02
CA VAL A 192 -0.94 -2.30 11.00
C VAL A 192 -2.40 -2.16 10.54
N GLN A 193 -3.17 -1.28 11.17
CA GLN A 193 -4.48 -0.85 10.72
C GLN A 193 -4.43 0.63 10.37
N VAL A 194 -4.97 0.99 9.22
CA VAL A 194 -4.96 2.34 8.67
C VAL A 194 -6.39 2.75 8.38
N THR A 195 -6.83 3.83 9.03
CA THR A 195 -8.17 4.39 8.86
C THR A 195 -8.12 5.58 7.92
N PHE A 196 -9.02 5.57 6.94
CA PHE A 196 -9.18 6.62 5.94
C PHE A 196 -10.48 7.37 6.17
N SER A 197 -10.45 8.69 6.09
CA SER A 197 -11.64 9.54 5.98
C SER A 197 -12.26 9.47 4.57
N PRO A 198 -13.51 9.95 4.40
CA PRO A 198 -14.10 10.11 3.07
C PRO A 198 -13.21 10.95 2.13
N ASN A 199 -13.00 10.46 0.90
CA ASN A 199 -12.26 11.19 -0.13
C ASN A 199 -13.10 12.37 -0.64
N LYS A 200 -12.62 13.59 -0.39
CA LYS A 200 -13.34 14.83 -0.75
C LYS A 200 -13.30 15.16 -2.24
N GLU A 201 -12.32 14.61 -2.96
CA GLU A 201 -12.21 14.76 -4.42
C GLU A 201 -13.23 13.90 -5.16
N LEU A 202 -13.88 12.96 -4.47
CA LEU A 202 -14.90 12.06 -5.00
C LEU A 202 -14.40 11.19 -6.17
N LYS A 203 -13.08 10.97 -6.23
CA LYS A 203 -12.45 10.03 -7.16
C LYS A 203 -12.79 8.58 -6.79
N TYR A 204 -13.00 8.32 -5.50
CA TYR A 204 -13.32 7.00 -4.96
C TYR A 204 -14.60 7.04 -4.12
N PRO A 205 -15.57 6.13 -4.34
CA PRO A 205 -16.71 5.98 -3.43
C PRO A 205 -16.28 5.45 -2.05
N CYS A 206 -15.13 4.77 -1.97
CA CYS A 206 -14.42 4.52 -0.72
C CYS A 206 -12.93 4.26 -1.01
N ILE A 207 -12.04 5.17 -0.64
CA ILE A 207 -10.61 5.03 -0.93
C ILE A 207 -9.98 3.80 -0.23
N ALA A 208 -10.45 3.47 0.98
CA ALA A 208 -9.95 2.31 1.73
C ALA A 208 -10.21 0.96 1.03
N ALA A 209 -11.13 0.90 0.06
CA ALA A 209 -11.46 -0.31 -0.66
C ALA A 209 -10.40 -0.72 -1.71
N VAL A 210 -9.48 0.19 -2.05
CA VAL A 210 -8.44 -0.02 -3.08
C VAL A 210 -7.02 0.25 -2.57
N MET A 211 -6.88 0.59 -1.28
CA MET A 211 -5.60 0.96 -0.66
C MET A 211 -4.92 -0.19 0.10
N ASP A 212 -5.51 -1.38 0.14
CA ASP A 212 -4.91 -2.56 0.76
C ASP A 212 -3.54 -2.90 0.16
N VAL A 213 -3.44 -2.94 -1.17
CA VAL A 213 -2.19 -3.18 -1.90
C VAL A 213 -1.17 -2.07 -1.67
N PHE A 214 -1.62 -0.82 -1.53
CA PHE A 214 -0.75 0.30 -1.20
C PHE A 214 -0.17 0.17 0.22
N ILE A 215 -0.97 -0.24 1.21
CA ILE A 215 -0.48 -0.47 2.58
C ILE A 215 0.50 -1.66 2.61
N GLU A 216 0.26 -2.71 1.84
CA GLU A 216 1.22 -3.80 1.67
C GLU A 216 2.56 -3.28 1.10
N ALA A 217 2.49 -2.49 0.03
CA ALA A 217 3.64 -1.92 -0.64
C ALA A 217 4.46 -1.01 0.31
N ALA A 218 3.80 -0.06 0.98
CA ALA A 218 4.42 0.83 1.95
C ALA A 218 5.07 0.05 3.10
N SER A 219 4.40 -1.00 3.60
CA SER A 219 4.96 -1.86 4.64
C SER A 219 6.20 -2.61 4.15
N ALA A 220 6.15 -3.17 2.93
CA ALA A 220 7.27 -3.87 2.33
C ALA A 220 8.49 -2.96 2.14
N ILE A 221 8.28 -1.73 1.66
CA ILE A 221 9.33 -0.72 1.46
C ILE A 221 10.05 -0.43 2.78
N VAL A 222 9.30 -0.18 3.86
CA VAL A 222 9.88 0.13 5.18
C VAL A 222 10.60 -1.09 5.76
N ILE A 223 10.06 -2.29 5.59
CA ILE A 223 10.73 -3.52 6.06
C ILE A 223 12.03 -3.75 5.28
N ALA A 224 12.02 -3.58 3.96
CA ALA A 224 13.21 -3.71 3.12
C ALA A 224 14.30 -2.70 3.52
N GLU A 225 13.92 -1.43 3.74
CA GLU A 225 14.82 -0.38 4.23
C GLU A 225 15.52 -0.75 5.56
N LYS A 226 14.84 -1.48 6.45
CA LYS A 226 15.41 -1.95 7.72
C LYS A 226 16.16 -3.27 7.62
N SER A 227 15.93 -4.06 6.57
CA SER A 227 16.48 -5.41 6.42
C SER A 227 17.77 -5.45 5.59
N ILE A 228 18.01 -4.43 4.76
CA ILE A 228 19.28 -4.28 4.04
C ILE A 228 20.33 -3.77 5.03
N ASN A 229 21.46 -4.50 5.11
CA ASN A 229 22.63 -4.11 5.91
C ASN A 229 23.56 -3.20 5.10
#